data_AF-A0AAV8TUT6-F1
#
_entry.id   AF-A0AAV8TUT6-F1
#
_cell.length_a   1.000
_cell.length_b   1.000
_cell.length_c   1.000
_cell.angle_alpha   90.00
_cell.angle_beta   90.00
_cell.angle_gamma   90.00
#
_symmetry.space_group_name_H-M   'P 1'
#
loop_
_entity.id
_entity.type
_entity.pdbx_description
1 polymer ?
#
loop_
_entity_poly.entity_id
_entity_poly.type
_entity_poly.pdbx_seq_one_letter_code
_entity_poly.pdbx_strand_id
1 'polypeptide(L)'
;MGLAVSFKSREDHRKHIELEEARKAGLAPIKVDEDGKEISPHIPQYMSSALWYLNSSKHQRKWKSDPNYTKSWYDKGAKVFQAEKYRNGACANCGAMTHDAKACMERPRKAGAKWTKKHIAPDEKIETFELDYDGKRGRWNGYDTISYAYVVERYEAREFQ
;
A
#
# COMPACT_ATOMS: atom_id res chain seq x y z
N MET A 1 -12.38 37.01 17.46
CA MET A 1 -12.29 36.71 18.91
C MET A 1 -10.88 36.21 19.18
N GLY A 2 -10.04 37.03 19.81
CA GLY A 2 -8.63 36.72 20.05
C GLY A 2 -8.48 35.69 21.17
N LEU A 3 -7.60 34.70 20.97
CA LEU A 3 -7.20 33.75 22.02
C LEU A 3 -6.31 34.50 23.03
N ALA A 4 -6.86 34.82 24.20
CA ALA A 4 -6.08 35.37 25.30
C ALA A 4 -5.11 34.30 25.83
N VAL A 5 -3.81 34.50 25.64
CA VAL A 5 -2.78 33.64 26.24
C VAL A 5 -2.71 33.98 27.73
N SER A 6 -3.37 33.17 28.57
CA SER A 6 -3.36 33.34 30.01
C SER A 6 -1.96 33.03 30.58
N PHE A 7 -1.34 34.03 31.20
CA PHE A 7 -0.08 33.87 31.93
C PHE A 7 -0.34 33.05 33.19
N LYS A 8 0.20 31.82 33.25
CA LYS A 8 0.08 30.98 34.45
C LYS A 8 0.86 31.61 35.59
N SER A 9 0.24 31.74 36.76
CA SER A 9 0.94 32.23 37.96
C SER A 9 2.05 31.24 38.37
N ARG A 10 3.10 31.72 39.03
CA ARG A 10 4.17 30.87 39.60
C ARG A 10 3.60 29.79 40.53
N GLU A 11 2.51 30.10 41.22
CA GLU A 11 1.78 29.17 42.08
C GLU A 11 1.09 28.06 41.27
N ASP A 12 0.48 28.39 40.14
CA ASP A 12 -0.19 27.41 39.27
C ASP A 12 0.81 26.45 38.62
N HIS A 13 1.99 26.96 38.26
CA HIS A 13 3.09 26.13 37.75
C HIS A 13 3.57 25.13 38.81
N ARG A 14 3.69 25.56 40.08
CA ARG A 14 4.08 24.68 41.19
C ARG A 14 3.03 23.60 41.44
N LYS A 15 1.75 23.98 41.49
CA LYS A 15 0.63 23.03 41.64
C LYS A 15 0.60 22.00 40.51
N HIS A 16 0.91 22.41 39.28
CA HIS A 16 0.95 21.49 38.13
C HIS A 16 2.04 20.42 38.29
N ILE A 17 3.24 20.82 38.75
CA ILE A 17 4.34 19.89 39.00
C ILE A 17 3.97 18.91 40.12
N GLU A 18 3.45 19.40 41.25
CA GLU A 18 3.03 18.57 42.38
C GLU A 18 1.93 17.57 41.99
N LEU A 19 0.98 17.99 41.15
CA LEU A 19 -0.07 17.10 40.61
C LEU A 19 0.49 16.03 39.68
N GLU A 20 1.46 16.36 38.84
CA GLU A 20 2.13 15.38 37.97
C GLU A 20 2.96 14.38 38.77
N GLU A 21 3.67 14.82 39.82
CA GLU A 21 4.40 13.96 40.75
C GLU A 21 3.46 13.03 41.52
N ALA A 22 2.35 13.54 42.04
CA ALA A 22 1.34 12.75 42.72
C ALA A 22 0.69 11.70 41.78
N ARG A 23 0.45 12.04 40.51
CA ARG A 23 -0.03 11.09 39.49
C ARG A 23 1.00 10.02 39.18
N LYS A 24 2.27 10.40 39.04
CA LYS A 24 3.38 9.47 38.81
C LYS A 24 3.58 8.52 39.99
N ALA A 25 3.27 8.96 41.21
CA ALA A 25 3.29 8.17 42.43
C ALA A 25 2.00 7.36 42.67
N GLY A 26 0.97 7.49 41.82
CA GLY A 26 -0.32 6.80 41.98
C GLY A 26 -1.23 7.35 43.09
N LEU A 27 -0.90 8.51 43.67
CA LEU A 27 -1.64 9.15 44.76
C LEU A 27 -2.80 10.05 44.26
N ALA A 28 -2.73 10.48 43.00
CA ALA A 28 -3.74 11.32 42.36
C ALA A 28 -4.34 10.62 41.14
N PRO A 29 -5.60 10.93 40.78
CA PRO A 29 -6.27 10.32 39.64
C PRO A 29 -5.55 10.65 38.32
N ILE A 30 -5.50 9.64 37.45
CA ILE A 30 -4.87 9.71 36.13
C ILE A 30 -5.56 10.77 35.27
N LYS A 31 -4.77 11.49 34.46
CA LYS A 31 -5.31 12.48 33.53
C LYS A 31 -6.06 11.76 32.41
N VAL A 32 -7.24 12.26 32.05
CA VAL A 32 -8.06 11.69 30.99
C VAL A 32 -8.01 12.61 29.75
N ASP A 33 -7.84 12.01 28.57
CA ASP A 33 -7.90 12.66 27.27
C ASP A 33 -9.33 13.04 26.87
N GLU A 34 -9.49 13.80 25.78
CA GLU A 34 -10.77 14.19 25.17
C GLU A 34 -11.67 13.00 24.80
N ASP A 35 -11.09 11.82 24.52
CA ASP A 35 -11.81 10.57 24.21
C ASP A 35 -12.22 9.78 25.46
N GLY A 36 -11.94 10.27 26.68
CA GLY A 36 -12.14 9.50 27.90
C GLY A 36 -11.05 8.45 28.17
N LYS A 37 -9.93 8.49 27.45
CA LYS A 37 -8.80 7.56 27.65
C LYS A 37 -7.83 8.08 28.69
N GLU A 38 -7.37 7.19 29.56
CA GLU A 38 -6.37 7.51 30.57
C GLU A 38 -4.98 7.71 29.95
N ILE A 39 -4.35 8.86 30.21
CA ILE A 39 -3.00 9.19 29.79
C ILE A 39 -2.04 8.68 30.85
N SER A 40 -1.15 7.76 30.49
CA SER A 40 -0.14 7.26 31.43
C SER A 40 0.69 8.41 32.03
N PRO A 41 0.75 8.55 33.38
CA PRO A 41 1.53 9.59 34.05
C PRO A 41 3.05 9.53 33.81
N HIS A 42 3.54 8.44 33.22
CA HIS A 42 4.96 8.25 32.90
C HIS A 42 5.34 8.73 31.50
N ILE A 43 4.37 9.15 30.67
CA ILE A 43 4.67 9.75 29.36
C ILE A 43 5.28 11.13 29.60
N PRO A 44 6.50 11.41 29.12
CA PRO A 44 7.13 12.72 29.28
C PRO A 44 6.23 13.86 28.77
N GLN A 45 6.23 14.99 29.47
CA GLN A 45 5.34 16.12 29.18
C GLN A 45 5.42 16.60 27.72
N TYR A 46 6.62 16.62 27.13
CA TYR A 46 6.82 17.05 25.74
C TYR A 46 6.18 16.11 24.69
N MET A 47 5.93 14.84 25.04
CA MET A 47 5.24 13.88 24.16
C MET A 47 3.72 13.91 24.34
N SER A 48 3.23 14.30 25.52
CA SER A 48 1.79 14.35 25.83
C SER A 48 1.16 15.70 25.49
N SER A 49 1.93 16.80 25.55
CA SER A 49 1.46 18.12 25.16
C SER A 49 1.46 18.28 23.63
N ALA A 50 0.29 18.55 23.04
CA ALA A 50 0.22 18.95 21.64
C ALA A 50 0.89 20.33 21.44
N LEU A 51 1.61 20.48 20.33
CA LEU A 51 2.20 21.75 19.93
C LEU A 51 1.10 22.76 19.54
N TRP A 52 1.40 24.05 19.62
CA TRP A 52 0.44 25.15 19.43
C TRP A 52 -0.31 25.15 18.09
N TYR A 53 0.25 24.52 17.06
CA TYR A 53 -0.35 24.41 15.72
C TYR A 53 -1.20 23.14 15.53
N LEU A 54 -1.29 22.28 16.54
CA LEU A 54 -2.09 21.05 16.55
C LEU A 54 -3.19 21.17 17.59
N ASN A 55 -4.45 21.21 17.14
CA ASN A 55 -5.62 21.39 18.00
C ASN A 55 -6.09 20.09 18.69
N SER A 56 -5.29 19.01 18.67
CA SER A 56 -5.70 17.71 19.22
C SER A 56 -4.60 17.01 20.00
N SER A 57 -5.00 16.45 21.14
CA SER A 57 -4.25 15.49 21.95
C SER A 57 -3.75 14.27 21.15
N LYS A 58 -4.41 13.93 20.04
CA LYS A 58 -4.11 12.77 19.17
C LYS A 58 -2.92 12.96 18.23
N HIS A 59 -2.10 13.97 18.43
CA HIS A 59 -0.95 14.29 17.57
C HIS A 59 0.07 13.15 17.41
N GLN A 60 0.18 12.27 18.41
CA GLN A 60 1.04 11.09 18.34
C GLN A 60 0.43 9.93 17.54
N ARG A 61 -0.87 9.97 17.21
CA ARG A 61 -1.50 8.96 16.37
C ARG A 61 -1.08 9.15 14.91
N LYS A 62 -1.08 8.05 14.16
CA LYS A 62 -0.80 8.07 12.73
C LYS A 62 -1.82 8.95 12.02
N TRP A 63 -1.37 10.09 11.49
CA TRP A 63 -2.23 11.11 10.86
C TRP A 63 -2.66 10.75 9.44
N LYS A 64 -1.89 9.88 8.76
CA LYS A 64 -2.22 9.31 7.44
C LYS A 64 -2.68 7.87 7.61
N SER A 65 -3.82 7.53 7.02
CA SER A 65 -4.14 6.12 6.77
C SER A 65 -3.08 5.52 5.85
N ASP A 66 -2.76 4.25 6.05
CA ASP A 66 -1.95 3.54 5.06
C ASP A 66 -2.65 3.59 3.69
N PRO A 67 -1.89 3.80 2.60
CA PRO A 67 -2.44 3.62 1.27
C PRO A 67 -3.07 2.23 1.17
N ASN A 68 -4.22 2.14 0.51
CA ASN A 68 -4.88 0.86 0.29
C ASN A 68 -4.12 0.10 -0.81
N TYR A 69 -2.99 -0.52 -0.43
CA TYR A 69 -2.17 -1.31 -1.34
C TYR A 69 -2.94 -2.53 -1.81
N THR A 70 -2.95 -2.75 -3.12
CA THR A 70 -3.64 -3.90 -3.69
C THR A 70 -2.88 -5.19 -3.37
N LYS A 71 -3.59 -6.29 -3.08
CA LYS A 71 -2.94 -7.62 -2.99
C LYS A 71 -2.89 -8.37 -4.31
N SER A 72 -3.54 -7.82 -5.34
CA SER A 72 -3.58 -8.41 -6.67
C SER A 72 -2.23 -8.34 -7.36
N TRP A 73 -1.99 -9.27 -8.29
CA TRP A 73 -0.81 -9.30 -9.14
C TRP A 73 -1.23 -9.30 -10.62
N TYR A 74 -0.28 -9.01 -11.50
CA TYR A 74 -0.51 -8.96 -12.95
C TYR A 74 -1.01 -10.30 -13.50
N ASP A 75 -2.07 -10.25 -14.32
CA ASP A 75 -2.56 -11.39 -15.08
C ASP A 75 -1.63 -11.71 -16.27
N LYS A 76 -0.57 -12.48 -16.00
CA LYS A 76 0.43 -12.83 -17.03
C LYS A 76 -0.20 -13.62 -18.17
N GLY A 77 -0.03 -13.11 -19.39
CA GLY A 77 -0.53 -13.77 -20.61
C GLY A 77 -2.03 -13.59 -20.86
N ALA A 78 -2.74 -12.81 -20.03
CA ALA A 78 -4.13 -12.48 -20.30
C ALA A 78 -4.26 -11.62 -21.55
N LYS A 79 -5.18 -12.04 -22.42
CA LYS A 79 -5.50 -11.43 -23.70
C LYS A 79 -6.89 -10.83 -23.61
N VAL A 80 -7.06 -9.61 -24.11
CA VAL A 80 -8.32 -8.88 -24.00
C VAL A 80 -9.12 -8.96 -25.30
N PHE A 81 -8.54 -8.50 -26.40
CA PHE A 81 -9.22 -8.38 -27.68
C PHE A 81 -8.34 -8.82 -28.84
N GLN A 82 -8.88 -9.57 -29.79
CA GLN A 82 -8.18 -9.93 -31.01
C GLN A 82 -8.85 -9.27 -32.21
N ALA A 83 -8.10 -8.43 -32.91
CA ALA A 83 -8.58 -7.81 -34.14
C ALA A 83 -8.38 -8.76 -35.33
N GLU A 84 -9.35 -8.80 -36.25
CA GLU A 84 -9.21 -9.55 -37.51
C GLU A 84 -8.37 -8.77 -38.55
N LYS A 85 -8.37 -7.44 -38.44
CA LYS A 85 -7.69 -6.53 -39.38
C LYS A 85 -6.70 -5.66 -38.64
N TYR A 86 -5.64 -5.27 -39.34
CA TYR A 86 -4.66 -4.33 -38.81
C TYR A 86 -5.30 -2.97 -38.50
N ARG A 87 -5.03 -2.43 -37.31
CA ARG A 87 -5.50 -1.11 -36.84
C ARG A 87 -4.36 -0.10 -36.89
N ASN A 88 -4.67 1.16 -37.22
CA ASN A 88 -3.69 2.23 -37.23
C ASN A 88 -3.15 2.46 -35.81
N GLY A 89 -1.83 2.54 -35.66
CA GLY A 89 -1.17 2.62 -34.35
C GLY A 89 -0.77 1.26 -33.76
N ALA A 90 -1.21 0.15 -34.36
CA ALA A 90 -0.82 -1.18 -33.89
C ALA A 90 0.62 -1.49 -34.26
N CYS A 91 1.25 -2.37 -33.47
CA CYS A 91 2.57 -2.93 -33.71
C CYS A 91 2.72 -3.37 -35.18
N ALA A 92 3.70 -2.80 -35.88
CA ALA A 92 3.89 -3.09 -37.30
C ALA A 92 4.24 -4.57 -37.58
N ASN A 93 4.80 -5.27 -36.59
CA ASN A 93 5.18 -6.68 -36.68
C ASN A 93 4.00 -7.63 -36.47
N CYS A 94 3.37 -7.62 -35.29
CA CYS A 94 2.33 -8.59 -34.90
C CYS A 94 0.90 -8.06 -35.02
N GLY A 95 0.68 -6.74 -35.00
CA GLY A 95 -0.65 -6.12 -35.10
C GLY A 95 -1.41 -5.93 -33.78
N ALA A 96 -0.81 -6.20 -32.61
CA ALA A 96 -1.36 -5.82 -31.30
C ALA A 96 -1.23 -4.30 -31.07
N MET A 97 -2.15 -3.70 -30.32
CA MET A 97 -2.16 -2.25 -30.02
C MET A 97 -1.40 -1.86 -28.74
N THR A 98 -0.94 -2.85 -27.99
CA THR A 98 -0.45 -2.69 -26.61
C THR A 98 1.05 -2.40 -26.52
N HIS A 99 1.78 -2.56 -27.62
CA HIS A 99 3.22 -2.33 -27.68
C HIS A 99 3.68 -1.91 -29.08
N ASP A 100 4.90 -1.35 -29.16
CA ASP A 100 5.55 -0.98 -30.43
C ASP A 100 6.32 -2.13 -31.07
N ALA A 101 6.63 -2.02 -32.37
CA ALA A 101 7.40 -3.02 -33.11
C ALA A 101 8.76 -3.38 -32.47
N LYS A 102 9.40 -2.44 -31.76
CA LYS A 102 10.68 -2.67 -31.06
C LYS A 102 10.53 -3.49 -29.78
N ALA A 103 9.40 -3.36 -29.09
CA ALA A 103 9.08 -4.08 -27.86
C ALA A 103 8.24 -5.36 -28.14
N CYS A 104 8.12 -5.74 -29.41
CA CYS A 104 7.32 -6.88 -29.82
C CYS A 104 7.96 -8.19 -29.35
N MET A 105 7.18 -9.01 -28.65
CA MET A 105 7.60 -10.34 -28.20
C MET A 105 7.53 -11.39 -29.32
N GLU A 106 6.79 -11.11 -30.39
CA GLU A 106 6.73 -11.98 -31.56
C GLU A 106 8.00 -11.86 -32.39
N ARG A 107 8.41 -12.99 -32.99
CA ARG A 107 9.58 -13.04 -33.87
C ARG A 107 9.48 -11.94 -34.95
N PRO A 108 10.54 -11.15 -35.19
CA PRO A 108 10.54 -10.14 -36.25
C PRO A 108 10.23 -10.77 -37.62
N ARG A 109 9.13 -10.33 -38.25
CA ARG A 109 8.69 -10.83 -39.56
C ARG A 109 9.35 -10.02 -40.67
N LYS A 110 9.70 -10.67 -41.79
CA LYS A 110 10.19 -9.99 -43.01
C LYS A 110 9.16 -9.01 -43.56
N ALA A 111 7.89 -9.42 -43.60
CA ALA A 111 6.76 -8.57 -43.90
C ALA A 111 5.80 -8.61 -42.72
N GLY A 112 5.76 -7.53 -41.94
CA GLY A 112 4.93 -7.42 -40.74
C GLY A 112 3.42 -7.39 -41.02
N ALA A 113 2.64 -7.52 -39.95
CA ALA A 113 1.17 -7.45 -39.97
C ALA A 113 0.63 -6.16 -40.62
N LYS A 114 1.39 -5.05 -40.54
CA LYS A 114 1.02 -3.79 -41.20
C LYS A 114 0.79 -3.93 -42.70
N TRP A 115 1.64 -4.70 -43.37
CA TRP A 115 1.61 -4.87 -44.82
C TRP A 115 0.82 -6.10 -45.24
N THR A 116 0.95 -7.19 -44.49
CA THR A 116 0.34 -8.49 -44.84
C THR A 116 -1.10 -8.64 -44.35
N LYS A 117 -1.51 -7.89 -43.31
CA LYS A 117 -2.81 -7.99 -42.63
C LYS A 117 -3.18 -9.40 -42.15
N LYS A 118 -2.18 -10.29 -42.01
CA LYS A 118 -2.35 -11.69 -41.61
C LYS A 118 -1.71 -11.92 -40.25
N HIS A 119 -2.24 -12.92 -39.53
CA HIS A 119 -1.75 -13.34 -38.21
C HIS A 119 -1.65 -12.16 -37.23
N ILE A 120 -2.78 -11.50 -37.00
CA ILE A 120 -2.91 -10.40 -36.04
C ILE A 120 -2.92 -10.98 -34.63
N ALA A 121 -1.96 -10.54 -33.81
CA ALA A 121 -1.87 -10.92 -32.42
C ALA A 121 -3.00 -10.27 -31.60
N PRO A 122 -3.50 -10.96 -30.55
CA PRO A 122 -4.41 -10.38 -29.58
C PRO A 122 -3.71 -9.30 -28.74
N ASP A 123 -4.48 -8.31 -28.30
CA ASP A 123 -4.04 -7.26 -27.38
C ASP A 123 -3.84 -7.83 -25.97
N GLU A 124 -2.76 -7.42 -25.32
CA GLU A 124 -2.44 -7.79 -23.94
C GLU A 124 -3.24 -6.97 -22.90
N LYS A 125 -3.50 -7.55 -21.73
CA LYS A 125 -4.09 -6.81 -20.60
C LYS A 125 -3.01 -5.95 -19.94
N ILE A 126 -3.15 -4.61 -20.02
CA ILE A 126 -2.26 -3.67 -19.33
C ILE A 126 -2.90 -3.29 -17.99
N GLU A 127 -2.22 -3.59 -16.89
CA GLU A 127 -2.66 -3.26 -15.54
C GLU A 127 -1.61 -2.41 -14.83
N THR A 128 -2.04 -1.57 -13.89
CA THR A 128 -1.16 -0.79 -13.02
C THR A 128 -1.60 -0.95 -11.58
N PHE A 129 -0.65 -1.25 -10.70
CA PHE A 129 -0.90 -1.49 -9.28
C PHE A 129 0.01 -0.63 -8.42
N GLU A 130 -0.54 -0.13 -7.32
CA GLU A 130 0.25 0.48 -6.25
C GLU A 130 0.46 -0.56 -5.15
N LEU A 131 1.73 -0.91 -4.95
CA LEU A 131 2.17 -1.91 -3.99
C LEU A 131 3.19 -1.27 -3.04
N ASP A 132 3.22 -1.79 -1.81
CA ASP A 132 4.21 -1.45 -0.81
C ASP A 132 5.57 -2.09 -1.12
N TYR A 133 6.56 -1.87 -0.25
CA TYR A 133 7.91 -2.37 -0.46
C TYR A 133 7.96 -3.90 -0.53
N ASP A 134 7.24 -4.57 0.39
CA ASP A 134 7.19 -6.03 0.48
C ASP A 134 6.31 -6.61 -0.61
N GLY A 135 5.15 -6.00 -0.90
CA GLY A 135 4.27 -6.40 -2.00
C GLY A 135 4.95 -6.40 -3.36
N LYS A 136 5.88 -5.46 -3.64
CA LYS A 136 6.67 -5.47 -4.89
C LYS A 136 7.71 -6.60 -4.96
N ARG A 137 8.21 -7.07 -3.81
CA ARG A 137 9.31 -8.05 -3.70
C ARG A 137 8.87 -9.44 -3.28
N GLY A 138 7.58 -9.65 -3.10
CA GLY A 138 7.01 -10.95 -2.78
C GLY A 138 7.45 -12.00 -3.78
N ARG A 139 8.26 -12.97 -3.31
CA ARG A 139 8.76 -14.08 -4.15
C ARG A 139 7.62 -14.90 -4.77
N TRP A 140 6.49 -14.96 -4.08
CA TRP A 140 5.31 -15.75 -4.44
C TRP A 140 4.22 -14.92 -5.13
N ASN A 141 4.57 -13.74 -5.66
CA ASN A 141 3.63 -12.91 -6.38
C ASN A 141 3.10 -13.60 -7.64
N GLY A 142 1.77 -13.69 -7.76
CA GLY A 142 1.11 -14.42 -8.85
C GLY A 142 1.23 -15.94 -8.75
N TYR A 143 1.51 -16.49 -7.57
CA TYR A 143 1.49 -17.94 -7.34
C TYR A 143 0.04 -18.46 -7.44
N ASP A 144 -0.17 -19.44 -8.32
CA ASP A 144 -1.44 -20.15 -8.41
C ASP A 144 -1.54 -21.18 -7.27
N THR A 145 -2.51 -21.02 -6.38
CA THR A 145 -2.71 -21.91 -5.24
C THR A 145 -3.09 -23.32 -5.66
N ILE A 146 -3.69 -23.49 -6.85
CA ILE A 146 -4.06 -24.80 -7.40
C ILE A 146 -2.80 -25.60 -7.75
N SER A 147 -1.72 -24.92 -8.17
CA SER A 147 -0.45 -25.57 -8.50
C SER A 147 0.22 -26.29 -7.31
N TYR A 148 -0.20 -26.00 -6.07
CA TYR A 148 0.28 -26.72 -4.90
C TYR A 148 -0.18 -28.19 -4.87
N ALA A 149 -1.26 -28.54 -5.58
CA ALA A 149 -1.74 -29.91 -5.70
C ALA A 149 -0.65 -30.86 -6.23
N TYR A 150 0.16 -30.43 -7.21
CA TYR A 150 1.28 -31.22 -7.73
C TYR A 150 2.34 -31.55 -6.68
N VAL A 151 2.52 -30.69 -5.67
CA VAL A 151 3.44 -30.94 -4.57
C VAL A 151 2.87 -32.05 -3.69
N VAL A 152 1.58 -31.97 -3.36
CA VAL A 152 0.87 -32.99 -2.57
C VAL A 152 0.92 -34.35 -3.27
N GLU A 153 0.54 -34.40 -4.55
CA GLU A 153 0.60 -35.62 -5.38
C GLU A 153 1.99 -36.25 -5.40
N ARG A 154 3.05 -35.43 -5.49
CA ARG A 154 4.43 -35.92 -5.46
C ARG A 154 4.82 -36.56 -4.13
N TYR A 155 4.32 -36.04 -3.01
CA TYR A 155 4.58 -36.64 -1.70
C TYR A 155 3.78 -37.93 -1.53
N GLU A 156 2.49 -37.94 -1.90
CA GLU A 156 1.66 -39.13 -1.86
C GLU A 156 2.27 -40.28 -2.68
N ALA A 157 2.71 -40.00 -3.92
CA ALA A 157 3.36 -41.00 -4.77
C ALA A 157 4.63 -41.61 -4.15
N ARG A 158 5.35 -40.88 -3.28
CA ARG A 158 6.51 -41.41 -2.56
C ARG A 158 6.12 -42.32 -1.40
N GLU A 159 5.06 -41.98 -0.67
CA GLU A 159 4.60 -42.76 0.48
C GLU A 159 3.97 -44.09 0.06
N PHE A 160 3.40 -44.16 -1.15
CA PHE A 160 2.80 -45.39 -1.71
C PHE A 160 3.80 -46.29 -2.46
N GLN A 161 5.10 -46.01 -2.40
CA GLN A 161 6.17 -46.74 -3.10
C GLN A 161 7.08 -47.49 -2.13
#